data_AF-A0A3E0DQF0-F1
#
_entry.id   AF-A0A3E0DQF0-F1
#
_cell.length_a   1.000
_cell.length_b   1.000
_cell.length_c   1.000
_cell.angle_alpha   90.00
_cell.angle_beta   90.00
_cell.angle_gamma   90.00
#
_symmetry.space_group_name_H-M   'P 1'
#
loop_
_entity.id
_entity.type
_entity.pdbx_description
1 polymer ?
#
loop_
_entity_poly.entity_id
_entity_poly.type
_entity_poly.pdbx_seq_one_letter_code
_entity_poly.pdbx_strand_id
1 'polypeptide(L)' 'MIYDATACPQDIAYPTDIRLLDKSREITEAIIDELHAANPLGKKPRTYRQVARKRYLKVAQNKNPSRKVIRKGIKFQLQ' A
#
# COMPACT_ATOMS: atom_id res chain seq x y z
N MET A 1 -11.29 11.98 -40.43
CA MET A 1 -11.00 12.69 -39.16
C MET A 1 -10.35 11.68 -38.23
N ILE A 2 -9.05 11.81 -37.99
CA ILE A 2 -8.30 10.93 -37.05
C ILE A 2 -8.43 11.62 -35.70
N TYR A 3 -9.16 10.99 -34.77
CA TYR A 3 -9.25 11.49 -33.41
C TYR A 3 -7.91 11.22 -32.71
N ASP A 4 -7.26 12.28 -32.26
CA ASP A 4 -6.07 12.16 -31.41
C ASP A 4 -6.53 11.67 -30.03
N ALA A 5 -6.09 10.46 -29.66
CA ALA A 5 -6.27 9.91 -28.33
C ALA A 5 -5.14 10.43 -27.43
N THR A 6 -5.03 11.75 -27.29
CA THR A 6 -4.23 12.35 -26.21
C THR A 6 -4.95 12.02 -24.90
N ALA A 7 -4.64 10.82 -24.45
CA ALA A 7 -5.15 10.16 -23.28
C ALA A 7 -5.08 11.13 -22.10
N CYS A 8 -6.22 11.29 -21.42
CA CYS A 8 -6.28 11.89 -20.10
C CYS A 8 -5.08 11.37 -19.28
N PRO A 9 -4.27 12.23 -18.64
CA PRO A 9 -3.20 11.77 -17.75
C PRO A 9 -3.86 10.89 -16.71
N GLN A 10 -3.74 9.58 -16.92
CA GLN A 10 -4.36 8.61 -16.08
C GLN A 10 -3.42 8.51 -14.89
N ASP A 11 -3.73 9.24 -13.81
CA ASP A 11 -3.07 9.18 -12.50
C ASP A 11 -3.32 7.81 -11.83
N ILE A 12 -3.20 6.74 -12.62
CA ILE A 12 -3.24 5.37 -12.17
C ILE A 12 -1.80 4.96 -11.93
N ALA A 13 -1.52 4.73 -10.65
CA ALA A 13 -0.34 4.05 -10.19
C ALA A 13 -0.17 2.72 -10.98
N TYR A 14 1.00 2.52 -11.57
CA TYR A 14 1.32 1.34 -12.39
C TYR A 14 1.10 0.06 -11.55
N PRO A 15 0.75 -1.10 -12.11
CA PRO A 15 0.43 -2.32 -11.34
C PRO A 15 1.57 -2.89 -10.45
N THR A 16 2.76 -2.27 -10.48
CA THR A 16 3.88 -2.56 -9.57
C THR A 16 4.05 -1.51 -8.46
N ASP A 17 3.11 -0.57 -8.32
CA ASP A 17 3.14 0.45 -7.29
C ASP A 17 2.78 -0.11 -5.92
N ILE A 18 3.81 -0.67 -5.28
CA ILE A 18 3.84 -0.96 -3.84
C ILE A 18 3.41 0.28 -3.03
N ARG A 19 3.58 1.49 -3.58
CA ARG A 19 3.09 2.75 -3.02
C ARG A 19 1.58 2.76 -2.81
N LEU A 20 0.80 2.25 -3.77
CA LEU A 20 -0.64 2.16 -3.66
C LEU A 20 -1.04 1.21 -2.53
N LEU A 21 -0.37 0.05 -2.45
CA LEU A 21 -0.63 -0.94 -1.40
C LEU A 21 -0.30 -0.41 0.00
N ASP A 22 0.81 0.31 0.17
CA ASP A 22 1.16 0.93 1.46
C ASP A 22 0.12 1.97 1.88
N LYS A 23 -0.34 2.80 0.94
CA LYS A 23 -1.40 3.79 1.19
C LYS A 23 -2.73 3.12 1.58
N SER A 24 -3.13 2.06 0.87
CA SER A 24 -4.32 1.29 1.23
C SER A 24 -4.20 0.69 2.62
N ARG A 25 -3.03 0.12 2.97
CA ARG A 25 -2.76 -0.40 4.31
C ARG A 25 -2.91 0.68 5.37
N GLU A 26 -2.30 1.85 5.18
CA GLU A 26 -2.40 2.98 6.13
C GLU A 26 -3.85 3.43 6.35
N ILE A 27 -4.65 3.51 5.27
CA ILE A 27 -6.07 3.87 5.35
C ILE A 27 -6.87 2.79 6.10
N THR A 28 -6.72 1.51 5.76
CA THR A 28 -7.41 0.42 6.46
C THR A 28 -7.05 0.39 7.93
N GLU A 29 -5.78 0.61 8.24
CA GLU A 29 -5.29 0.72 9.60
C GLU A 29 -5.92 1.89 10.37
N ALA A 30 -6.09 3.06 9.74
CA ALA A 30 -6.76 4.20 10.38
C ALA A 30 -8.24 3.90 10.63
N ILE A 31 -8.93 3.28 9.68
CA ILE A 31 -10.34 2.89 9.81
C ILE A 31 -10.53 1.91 10.99
N ILE A 32 -9.65 0.91 11.13
CA ILE A 32 -9.70 -0.03 12.27
C ILE A 32 -9.52 0.72 13.60
N ASP A 33 -8.69 1.75 13.62
CA ASP A 33 -8.41 2.54 14.83
C ASP A 33 -9.60 3.41 15.21
N GLU A 34 -10.22 4.06 14.23
CA GLU A 34 -11.45 4.85 14.41
C GLU A 34 -12.61 3.97 14.86
N LEU A 35 -12.83 2.82 14.23
CA LEU A 35 -13.90 1.89 14.59
C LEU A 35 -13.72 1.32 15.98
N HIS A 36 -12.49 0.95 16.35
CA HIS A 36 -12.19 0.44 17.70
C HIS A 36 -12.33 1.54 18.76
N ALA A 37 -11.95 2.78 18.46
CA ALA A 37 -12.13 3.91 19.35
C ALA A 37 -13.61 4.27 19.56
N ALA A 38 -14.42 4.22 18.49
CA ALA A 38 -15.85 4.52 18.53
C ALA A 38 -16.65 3.44 19.27
N ASN A 39 -16.26 2.17 19.14
CA ASN A 39 -16.92 1.07 19.83
C ASN A 39 -15.91 0.00 20.27
N PRO A 40 -15.32 0.14 21.47
CA PRO A 40 -14.29 -0.76 21.96
C PRO A 40 -14.89 -2.11 22.40
N LEU A 41 -15.33 -2.92 21.44
CA LEU A 41 -15.60 -4.34 21.67
C LEU A 41 -14.29 -5.11 21.75
N GLY A 42 -13.86 -5.37 22.99
CA GLY A 42 -12.72 -6.22 23.27
C GLY A 42 -11.38 -5.64 22.82
N LYS A 43 -10.40 -6.53 22.65
CA LYS A 43 -9.03 -6.15 22.33
C LYS A 43 -8.88 -5.86 20.84
N LYS A 44 -8.31 -4.70 20.53
CA LYS A 44 -7.96 -4.32 19.16
C LYS A 44 -7.14 -5.42 18.47
N PRO A 45 -7.45 -5.77 17.21
CA PRO A 45 -6.67 -6.74 16.46
C PRO A 45 -5.21 -6.29 16.35
N ARG A 46 -4.28 -7.25 16.50
CA ARG A 46 -2.84 -6.97 16.41
C ARG A 46 -2.49 -6.56 14.98
N THR A 47 -1.93 -5.37 14.81
CA THR A 47 -1.49 -4.86 13.50
C THR A 47 0.01 -4.67 13.47
N TYR A 48 0.69 -5.17 12.44
CA TYR A 48 2.15 -5.12 12.30
C TYR A 48 2.64 -3.83 11.60
N ARG A 49 2.06 -2.67 11.93
CA ARG A 49 2.25 -1.39 11.23
C ARG A 49 3.71 -1.02 11.02
N GLN A 50 4.50 -1.07 12.10
CA GLN A 50 5.93 -0.72 12.06
C GLN A 50 6.75 -1.67 11.19
N VAL A 51 6.41 -2.97 11.21
CA VAL A 51 7.11 -3.99 10.43
C VAL A 51 6.79 -3.83 8.94
N ALA A 52 5.51 -3.64 8.62
CA ALA A 52 5.04 -3.40 7.25
C ALA A 52 5.66 -2.11 6.67
N ARG A 53 5.68 -1.02 7.45
CA ARG A 53 6.30 0.26 7.08
C ARG A 53 7.81 0.12 6.82
N LYS A 54 8.55 -0.55 7.72
CA LYS A 54 9.99 -0.80 7.52
C LYS A 54 10.27 -1.60 6.25
N ARG A 55 9.45 -2.62 5.98
CA ARG A 55 9.58 -3.44 4.75
C ARG A 55 9.26 -2.65 3.50
N TYR A 56 8.22 -1.81 3.54
CA TYR A 56 7.89 -0.86 2.48
C TYR A 56 9.07 0.05 2.18
N LEU A 57 9.58 0.76 3.20
CA LEU A 57 10.68 1.73 3.04
C LEU A 57 11.92 1.08 2.43
N LYS A 58 12.26 -0.15 2.83
CA LYS A 58 13.38 -0.89 2.24
C LYS A 58 13.22 -1.12 0.74
N VAL A 59 12.00 -1.34 0.26
CA VAL A 59 11.73 -1.51 -1.18
C VAL A 59 11.63 -0.15 -1.88
N ALA A 60 10.98 0.83 -1.26
CA ALA A 60 10.78 2.18 -1.81
C ALA A 60 12.09 2.98 -1.94
N GLN A 61 13.03 2.79 -1.02
CA GLN A 61 14.36 3.42 -1.07
C GLN A 61 15.31 2.75 -2.07
N ASN A 62 14.98 1.54 -2.53
CA ASN A 62 15.79 0.86 -3.53
C ASN A 62 15.44 1.42 -4.92
N LYS A 63 16.39 2.11 -5.55
CA LYS A 63 16.22 2.71 -6.88
C LYS A 63 15.95 1.67 -7.98
N ASN A 64 16.54 0.48 -7.86
CA ASN A 64 16.42 -0.61 -8.84
C ASN A 64 16.09 -1.95 -8.14
N PRO A 65 14.86 -2.12 -7.61
CA PRO A 65 14.48 -3.34 -6.91
C PRO A 65 14.30 -4.48 -7.90
N SER A 66 14.96 -5.61 -7.64
CA SER A 66 14.74 -6.86 -8.38
C SER A 66 13.26 -7.29 -8.29
N ARG A 67 12.75 -7.97 -9.33
CA ARG A 67 11.41 -8.61 -9.34
C ARG A 67 11.11 -9.41 -8.06
N LYS A 68 12.11 -10.10 -7.52
CA LYS A 68 11.98 -10.90 -6.28
C LYS A 68 11.73 -10.01 -5.06
N VAL A 69 12.37 -8.83 -5.02
CA VAL A 69 12.20 -7.83 -3.96
C VAL A 69 10.81 -7.19 -4.06
N ILE A 70 10.38 -6.81 -5.26
CA ILE A 70 9.05 -6.26 -5.52
C ILE A 70 7.96 -7.24 -5.07
N ARG A 71 8.03 -8.49 -5.51
CA ARG A 71 7.06 -9.54 -5.14
C ARG A 71 7.01 -9.79 -3.63
N LYS A 72 8.16 -9.78 -2.95
CA LYS A 72 8.21 -9.86 -1.49
C LYS A 72 7.55 -8.63 -0.85
N GLY A 73 7.82 -7.43 -1.36
CA GLY A 73 7.19 -6.18 -0.91
C GLY A 73 5.67 -6.26 -0.99
N ILE A 74 5.13 -6.67 -2.14
CA ILE A 74 3.68 -6.86 -2.35
C ILE A 74 3.11 -7.88 -1.36
N LYS A 75 3.75 -9.05 -1.22
CA LYS A 75 3.31 -10.10 -0.29
C LYS A 75 3.20 -9.57 1.15
N PHE A 76 4.15 -8.74 1.58
CA PHE A 76 4.16 -8.18 2.94
C PHE A 76 3.19 -7.00 3.16
N GLN A 77 2.61 -6.43 2.10
CA GLN A 77 1.53 -5.44 2.25
C GLN A 77 0.15 -6.09 2.30
N LEU A 78 0.00 -7.30 1.73
CA LEU A 78 -1.26 -8.05 1.69
C LEU A 78 -1.40 -9.09 2.82
N GLN A 79 -0.30 -9.47 3.50
CA GLN A 79 -0.26 -10.46 4.59
C GLN A 79 0.35 -9.86 5.86
#